data_AF-A0A531KV94-F1
#
_entry.id   AF-A0A531KV94-F1
#
_cell.length_a   1.000
_cell.length_b   1.000
_cell.length_c   1.000
_cell.angle_alpha   90.00
_cell.angle_beta   90.00
_cell.angle_gamma   90.00
#
_symmetry.space_group_name_H-M   'P 1'
#
loop_
_entity.id
_entity.type
_entity.pdbx_description
1 polymer ?
#
loop_
_entity_poly.entity_id
_entity_poly.type
_entity_poly.pdbx_seq_one_letter_code
_entity_poly.pdbx_strand_id
1 'polypeptide(L)'
;MSIEFTFVAGTDSNELSAAAPFFFDPQASAAALAQVEDAGFQSIVIDGAAGLLSNFDLAANAAALTSSLQIVLTHWAGVVAPTVAARQLAAIDAASGGRLALRILVDGIAEDDVATDSHAGHIATCQ
;
A
#
# COMPACT_ATOMS: atom_id res chain seq x y z
N MET A 1 14.92 -21.18 -6.34
CA MET A 1 14.06 -20.00 -6.57
C MET A 1 12.96 -20.04 -5.54
N SER A 2 12.77 -18.98 -4.76
CA SER A 2 11.66 -18.83 -3.80
C SER A 2 10.50 -18.10 -4.46
N ILE A 3 9.27 -18.51 -4.14
CA ILE A 3 8.05 -17.76 -4.45
C ILE A 3 7.70 -16.98 -3.19
N GLU A 4 7.43 -15.69 -3.32
CA GLU A 4 7.03 -14.82 -2.20
C GLU A 4 5.57 -14.41 -2.36
N PHE A 5 4.87 -14.32 -1.24
CA PHE A 5 3.47 -13.89 -1.19
C PHE A 5 3.39 -12.50 -0.57
N THR A 6 2.62 -11.63 -1.20
CA THR A 6 2.30 -10.29 -0.69
C THR A 6 0.89 -10.29 -0.14
N PHE A 7 0.75 -9.79 1.08
CA PHE A 7 -0.55 -9.60 1.70
C PHE A 7 -1.23 -8.35 1.14
N VAL A 8 -2.49 -8.46 0.75
CA VAL A 8 -3.33 -7.30 0.37
C VAL A 8 -4.36 -7.13 1.46
N ALA A 9 -4.27 -6.03 2.20
CA ALA A 9 -5.30 -5.69 3.16
C ALA A 9 -6.62 -5.47 2.40
N GLY A 10 -7.69 -6.16 2.80
CA GLY A 10 -9.00 -5.98 2.18
C GLY A 10 -9.46 -4.53 2.34
N THR A 11 -9.89 -3.92 1.24
CA THR A 11 -10.74 -2.72 1.27
C THR A 11 -12.17 -3.17 1.54
N ASP A 12 -12.95 -2.38 2.26
CA ASP A 12 -14.22 -2.76 2.87
C ASP A 12 -15.37 -3.06 1.88
N SER A 13 -15.08 -3.39 0.62
CA SER A 13 -16.06 -3.73 -0.41
C SER A 13 -16.84 -5.02 -0.11
N ASN A 14 -16.50 -5.74 0.98
CA ASN A 14 -17.26 -6.87 1.45
C ASN A 14 -18.32 -6.40 2.46
N GLU A 15 -19.57 -6.27 2.02
CA GLU A 15 -20.76 -5.92 2.84
C GLU A 15 -21.01 -6.87 4.04
N LEU A 16 -20.16 -7.89 4.23
CA LEU A 16 -20.19 -8.86 5.32
C LEU A 16 -19.19 -8.59 6.46
N SER A 17 -18.33 -7.56 6.36
CA SER A 17 -17.37 -7.24 7.42
C SER A 17 -17.74 -5.93 8.13
N ALA A 18 -18.28 -6.02 9.34
CA ALA A 18 -18.52 -4.87 10.23
C ALA A 18 -17.23 -4.36 10.92
N ALA A 19 -16.05 -4.86 10.51
CA ALA A 19 -14.78 -4.43 11.07
C ALA A 19 -14.39 -3.06 10.49
N ALA A 20 -13.78 -2.21 11.34
CA ALA A 20 -13.19 -0.95 10.89
C ALA A 20 -12.13 -1.21 9.79
N PRO A 21 -11.93 -0.25 8.87
CA PRO A 21 -10.94 -0.42 7.80
C PRO A 21 -9.57 -0.75 8.40
N PHE A 22 -8.85 -1.68 7.77
CA PHE A 22 -7.61 -2.28 8.30
C PHE A 22 -6.61 -1.26 8.89
N PHE A 23 -6.56 -0.05 8.32
CA PHE A 23 -5.62 1.01 8.69
C PHE A 23 -6.22 2.19 9.47
N PHE A 24 -7.51 2.15 9.86
CA PHE A 24 -8.21 3.32 10.43
C PHE A 24 -8.16 3.40 11.96
N ASP A 25 -7.95 2.28 12.64
CA ASP A 25 -7.75 2.22 14.09
C ASP A 25 -6.29 1.83 14.40
N PRO A 26 -5.48 2.71 15.02
CA PRO A 26 -4.08 2.43 15.32
C PRO A 26 -3.83 1.13 16.08
N GLN A 27 -4.69 0.76 17.04
CA GLN A 27 -4.50 -0.47 17.81
C GLN A 27 -4.84 -1.71 16.99
N ALA A 28 -5.94 -1.67 16.25
CA ALA A 28 -6.31 -2.76 15.35
C ALA A 28 -5.30 -2.95 14.22
N SER A 29 -4.78 -1.86 13.64
CA SER A 29 -3.77 -1.90 12.58
C SER A 29 -2.47 -2.52 13.05
N ALA A 30 -1.99 -2.17 14.24
CA ALA A 30 -0.79 -2.79 14.81
C ALA A 30 -0.97 -4.29 15.03
N ALA A 31 -2.11 -4.72 15.59
CA ALA A 31 -2.40 -6.13 15.83
C ALA A 31 -2.56 -6.92 14.52
N ALA A 32 -3.16 -6.32 13.49
CA ALA A 32 -3.32 -6.95 12.19
C ALA A 32 -1.99 -7.07 11.44
N LEU A 33 -1.16 -6.02 11.47
CA LEU A 33 0.19 -6.03 10.88
C LEU A 33 1.10 -7.06 11.56
N ALA A 34 1.04 -7.17 12.89
CA ALA A 34 1.78 -8.20 13.62
C ALA A 34 1.33 -9.62 13.20
N GLN A 35 0.03 -9.85 13.01
CA GLN A 35 -0.47 -11.13 12.51
C GLN A 35 0.02 -11.43 11.08
N VAL A 36 0.16 -10.42 10.23
CA VAL A 36 0.71 -10.58 8.88
C VAL A 36 2.20 -10.96 8.93
N GLU A 37 2.98 -10.33 9.81
CA GLU A 37 4.38 -10.72 10.07
C GLU A 37 4.48 -12.16 10.61
N ASP A 38 3.67 -12.51 11.61
CA ASP A 38 3.66 -13.85 12.23
C ASP A 38 3.19 -14.94 11.26
N ALA A 39 2.30 -14.62 10.32
CA ALA A 39 1.87 -15.52 9.26
C ALA A 39 2.97 -15.75 8.20
N GLY A 40 4.07 -15.01 8.28
CA GLY A 40 5.23 -15.19 7.41
C GLY A 40 5.08 -14.52 6.04
N PHE A 41 4.28 -13.47 5.91
CA PHE A 41 4.29 -12.63 4.70
C PHE A 41 5.53 -11.73 4.69
N GLN A 42 6.14 -11.56 3.51
CA GLN A 42 7.32 -10.70 3.35
C GLN A 42 6.93 -9.25 3.02
N SER A 43 5.71 -9.04 2.52
CA SER A 43 5.29 -7.76 1.99
C SER A 43 3.80 -7.52 2.19
N ILE A 44 3.43 -6.25 2.32
CA ILE A 44 2.04 -5.79 2.40
C ILE A 44 1.76 -4.71 1.36
N VAL A 45 0.61 -4.77 0.70
CA VAL A 45 0.11 -3.73 -0.19
C VAL A 45 -0.69 -2.70 0.60
N ILE A 46 -0.34 -1.42 0.41
CA ILE A 46 -1.11 -0.26 0.83
C ILE A 46 -1.88 0.26 -0.39
N ASP A 47 -3.19 0.08 -0.35
CA ASP A 47 -4.13 0.51 -1.39
C ASP A 47 -5.47 0.90 -0.77
N GLY A 48 -5.47 2.01 -0.05
CA GLY A 48 -6.64 2.52 0.63
C GLY A 48 -7.63 3.15 -0.35
N ALA A 49 -8.93 2.85 -0.16
CA ALA A 49 -10.02 3.43 -0.93
C ALA A 49 -10.12 4.97 -0.83
N ALA A 50 -9.50 5.58 0.19
CA ALA A 50 -9.47 7.02 0.38
C ALA A 50 -8.50 7.77 -0.56
N GLY A 51 -7.73 7.04 -1.38
CA GLY A 51 -6.89 7.62 -2.42
C GLY A 51 -5.42 7.84 -2.03
N LEU A 52 -4.65 8.44 -2.94
CA LEU A 52 -3.19 8.46 -2.89
C LEU A 52 -2.63 9.12 -1.63
N LEU A 53 -3.19 10.26 -1.22
CA LEU A 53 -2.70 10.97 -0.03
C LEU A 53 -2.86 10.13 1.24
N SER A 54 -3.97 9.42 1.36
CA SER A 54 -4.16 8.47 2.46
C SER A 54 -3.13 7.35 2.38
N ASN A 55 -2.81 6.82 1.19
CA ASN A 55 -1.79 5.77 1.04
C ASN A 55 -0.41 6.19 1.55
N PHE A 56 -0.01 7.46 1.39
CA PHE A 56 1.23 7.99 1.97
C PHE A 56 1.21 7.90 3.51
N ASP A 57 0.13 8.35 4.15
CA ASP A 57 -0.01 8.31 5.60
C ASP A 57 -0.06 6.87 6.12
N LEU A 58 -0.81 5.99 5.44
CA LEU A 58 -0.92 4.59 5.80
C LEU A 58 0.41 3.84 5.67
N ALA A 59 1.19 4.14 4.62
CA ALA A 59 2.51 3.55 4.45
C ALA A 59 3.51 4.04 5.51
N ALA A 60 3.48 5.33 5.86
CA ALA A 60 4.29 5.86 6.95
C ALA A 60 3.95 5.18 8.30
N ASN A 61 2.66 4.95 8.56
CA ASN A 61 2.20 4.25 9.74
C ASN A 61 2.65 2.78 9.75
N ALA A 62 2.45 2.06 8.64
CA ALA A 62 2.93 0.68 8.49
C ALA A 62 4.46 0.58 8.67
N ALA A 63 5.22 1.57 8.20
CA ALA A 63 6.67 1.65 8.40
C ALA A 63 7.06 1.77 9.87
N ALA A 64 6.28 2.50 10.65
CA ALA A 64 6.51 2.67 12.08
C ALA A 64 6.09 1.45 12.91
N LEU A 65 5.05 0.71 12.47
CA LEU A 65 4.46 -0.40 13.22
C LEU A 65 5.06 -1.76 12.91
N THR A 66 5.76 -1.90 11.77
CA THR A 66 6.34 -3.17 11.33
C THR A 66 7.86 -3.11 11.37
N SER A 67 8.51 -4.26 11.50
CA SER A 67 9.98 -4.33 11.56
C SER A 67 10.61 -4.99 10.34
N SER A 68 9.87 -5.88 9.68
CA SER A 68 10.39 -6.74 8.60
C SER A 68 9.61 -6.65 7.29
N LEU A 69 8.32 -6.31 7.34
CA LEU A 69 7.48 -6.23 6.13
C LEU A 69 7.98 -5.20 5.11
N GLN A 70 8.10 -5.59 3.85
CA GLN A 70 8.19 -4.65 2.75
C GLN A 70 6.83 -3.97 2.54
N ILE A 71 6.85 -2.65 2.40
CA ILE A 71 5.64 -1.83 2.26
C ILE A 71 5.49 -1.48 0.79
N VAL A 72 4.51 -2.08 0.13
CA VAL A 72 4.20 -1.83 -1.28
C VAL A 72 3.13 -0.74 -1.36
N LEU A 73 3.56 0.51 -1.53
CA LEU A 73 2.68 1.66 -1.65
C LEU A 73 2.11 1.76 -3.07
N THR A 74 0.79 1.85 -3.19
CA THR A 74 0.13 2.09 -4.47
C THR A 74 0.13 3.58 -4.82
N HIS A 75 0.74 3.93 -5.96
CA HIS A 75 0.93 5.30 -6.43
C HIS A 75 0.42 5.48 -7.86
N TRP A 76 -0.06 6.68 -8.20
CA TRP A 76 -0.42 7.09 -9.56
C TRP A 76 -0.09 8.56 -9.79
N ALA A 77 0.03 8.95 -11.06
CA ALA A 77 0.35 10.32 -11.43
C ALA A 77 -0.86 11.26 -11.32
N GLY A 78 -0.63 12.57 -11.39
CA GLY A 78 -1.70 13.57 -11.52
C GLY A 78 -2.28 14.12 -10.21
N VAL A 79 -2.04 13.47 -9.06
CA VAL A 79 -2.54 13.97 -7.75
C VAL A 79 -1.51 14.86 -7.04
N VAL A 80 -0.24 14.46 -7.05
CA VAL A 80 0.85 15.17 -6.36
C VAL A 80 1.94 15.53 -7.37
N ALA A 81 2.52 16.73 -7.25
CA ALA A 81 3.63 17.14 -8.10
C ALA A 81 4.82 16.15 -7.95
N PRO A 82 5.49 15.74 -9.03
CA PRO A 82 6.51 14.67 -8.98
C PRO A 82 7.63 14.90 -7.96
N THR A 83 8.09 16.14 -7.82
CA THR A 83 9.14 16.51 -6.85
C THR A 83 8.67 16.42 -5.41
N VAL A 84 7.38 16.64 -5.15
CA VAL A 84 6.77 16.50 -3.82
C VAL A 84 6.60 15.02 -3.48
N ALA A 85 6.04 14.24 -4.41
CA ALA A 85 5.89 12.80 -4.26
C ALA A 85 7.25 12.13 -3.99
N ALA A 86 8.29 12.45 -4.77
CA ALA A 86 9.64 11.92 -4.56
C ALA A 86 10.18 12.20 -3.15
N ARG A 87 9.96 13.41 -2.61
CA ARG A 87 10.40 13.76 -1.25
C ARG A 87 9.64 12.97 -0.18
N GLN A 88 8.34 12.81 -0.35
CA GLN A 88 7.50 12.05 0.58
C GLN A 88 7.88 10.57 0.58
N LEU A 89 8.05 9.97 -0.60
CA LEU A 89 8.48 8.58 -0.75
C LEU A 89 9.86 8.34 -0.13
N ALA A 90 10.82 9.25 -0.34
CA ALA A 90 12.14 9.14 0.28
C ALA A 90 12.08 9.20 1.82
N ALA A 91 11.17 10.01 2.38
CA ALA A 91 10.99 10.09 3.82
C ALA A 91 10.40 8.79 4.39
N ILE A 92 9.41 8.20 3.71
CA ILE A 92 8.81 6.92 4.09
C ILE A 92 9.84 5.79 3.97
N ASP A 93 10.62 5.76 2.89
CA ASP A 93 11.66 4.76 2.70
C ASP A 93 12.69 4.80 3.84
N ALA A 94 13.18 6.00 4.18
CA ALA A 94 14.08 6.19 5.30
C ALA A 94 13.46 5.75 6.65
N ALA A 95 12.18 6.08 6.89
CA ALA A 95 11.47 5.68 8.11
C ALA A 95 11.26 4.16 8.19
N SER A 96 11.06 3.51 7.05
CA SER A 96 10.90 2.05 6.96
C SER A 96 12.24 1.28 7.04
N GLY A 97 13.37 1.97 6.93
CA GLY A 97 14.70 1.35 6.85
C GLY A 97 15.01 0.75 5.48
N GLY A 98 14.52 1.35 4.39
CA GLY A 98 14.75 0.86 3.03
C GLY A 98 13.77 -0.22 2.57
N ARG A 99 12.60 -0.33 3.23
CA ARG A 99 11.59 -1.37 2.97
C ARG A 99 10.44 -0.87 2.09
N LEU A 100 10.56 0.31 1.47
CA LEU A 100 9.51 0.83 0.60
C LEU A 100 9.63 0.26 -0.81
N ALA A 101 8.52 -0.24 -1.34
CA ALA A 101 8.34 -0.59 -2.74
C ALA A 101 7.14 0.17 -3.31
N LEU A 102 7.12 0.37 -4.63
CA LEU A 102 6.04 1.09 -5.31
C LEU A 102 5.27 0.15 -6.24
N ARG A 103 3.94 0.25 -6.17
CA ARG A 103 3.04 -0.28 -7.19
C ARG A 103 2.45 0.90 -7.96
N ILE A 104 2.90 1.09 -9.19
CA ILE A 104 2.42 2.19 -10.04
C ILE A 104 1.18 1.73 -10.78
N LEU A 105 0.04 2.38 -10.53
CA LEU A 105 -1.15 2.20 -11.34
C LEU A 105 -1.02 3.05 -12.61
N VAL A 106 -1.41 2.45 -13.73
CA VAL A 106 -1.44 3.09 -15.06
C VAL A 106 -2.56 4.14 -15.15
N ASP A 107 -3.49 4.14 -14.20
CA ASP A 107 -4.58 5.08 -14.18
C ASP A 107 -4.05 6.53 -14.05
N GLY A 108 -4.45 7.38 -14.99
CA GLY A 108 -3.89 8.72 -15.20
C GLY A 108 -3.10 8.94 -16.50
N ILE A 109 -2.89 7.92 -17.33
CA ILE A 109 -2.42 8.08 -18.74
C ILE A 109 -3.45 7.66 -19.80
N ALA A 110 -4.69 7.40 -19.40
CA ALA A 110 -5.81 7.27 -20.34
C ALA A 110 -6.51 8.62 -20.47
N GLU A 111 -6.31 9.27 -21.62
CA GLU A 111 -7.28 10.24 -22.12
C GLU A 111 -8.58 9.48 -22.46
N ASP A 112 -9.70 10.07 -22.04
CA ASP A 112 -11.08 9.71 -22.37
C ASP A 112 -11.70 8.43 -21.76
N ASP A 113 -12.59 8.72 -20.81
CA ASP A 113 -13.91 8.12 -20.58
C ASP A 113 -14.04 6.77 -19.86
N VAL A 114 -15.07 6.76 -19.00
CA VAL A 114 -15.73 5.66 -18.27
C VAL A 114 -15.07 5.20 -16.96
N ALA A 115 -15.73 5.62 -15.88
CA ALA A 115 -15.66 5.04 -14.55
C ALA A 115 -15.79 3.51 -14.60
N THR A 116 -14.73 2.78 -14.25
CA THR A 116 -14.84 1.37 -13.87
C THR A 116 -13.83 1.07 -12.77
N ASP A 117 -14.37 0.68 -11.62
CA ASP A 117 -13.68 0.14 -10.45
C ASP A 117 -13.00 -1.21 -10.80
N SER A 118 -11.81 -1.18 -11.38
CA SER A 118 -11.07 -2.40 -11.67
C SER A 118 -9.55 -2.21 -11.55
N HIS A 119 -9.04 -2.52 -10.36
CA HIS A 119 -7.61 -2.46 -10.05
C HIS A 119 -6.97 -3.86 -9.97
N ALA A 120 -6.99 -4.59 -11.09
CA ALA A 120 -6.18 -5.81 -11.20
C ALA A 120 -4.72 -5.43 -11.50
N GLY A 121 -3.88 -5.40 -10.46
CA GLY A 121 -2.43 -5.23 -10.58
C GLY A 121 -1.68 -6.56 -10.38
N HIS A 122 -0.74 -6.87 -11.27
CA HIS A 122 0.26 -7.93 -11.10
C HIS A 122 1.66 -7.32 -11.00
N ILE A 123 2.55 -7.99 -10.24
CA ILE A 123 3.93 -7.55 -10.00
C ILE A 123 4.87 -8.31 -10.95
N ALA A 124 5.71 -7.59 -11.68
CA ALA A 124 6.88 -8.13 -12.36
C ALA A 124 8.13 -7.44 -11.81
N THR A 125 9.06 -8.21 -11.27
CA THR A 125 10.38 -7.74 -10.83
C THR A 125 11.39 -7.91 -11.97
N CYS A 126 12.21 -6.90 -12.21
CA CYS A 126 13.42 -7.00 -13.03
C CYS A 126 14.65 -7.01 -12.12
N GLN A 127 15.67 -7.75 -12.58
CA GLN A 127 16.82 -8.26 -11.82
C GLN A 127 17.75 -7.20 -11.25
#